data_AF-A0AAP3DJ50-F1
#
_entry.id   AF-A0AAP3DJ50-F1
#
_cell.length_a   1.000
_cell.length_b   1.000
_cell.length_c   1.000
_cell.angle_alpha   90.00
_cell.angle_beta   90.00
_cell.angle_gamma   90.00
#
_symmetry.space_group_name_H-M   'P 1'
#
loop_
_entity.id
_entity.type
_entity.pdbx_description
1 polymer ?
#
loop_
_entity_poly.entity_id
_entity_poly.type
_entity_poly.pdbx_seq_one_letter_code
_entity_poly.pdbx_strand_id
1 'polypeptide(L)'
;MKKAAYISHVIGIDRKHGHLYGYRRACFIVREKDKTLTVVTVHPAKPRAVIRNKVESLLSRELRKIETQERNLRRKIALIKAELSIEKAELNLRYLRARSESKKLAYKARMRAIDEYFTQLDADLLSVKHDKRGVAKSIAAYM
;
A
#
# COMPACT_ATOMS: atom_id res chain seq x y z
N MET A 1 27.63 1.18 3.32
CA MET A 1 27.70 0.25 4.48
C MET A 1 26.48 0.49 5.37
N LYS A 2 25.63 -0.51 5.65
CA LYS A 2 24.46 -0.33 6.54
C LYS A 2 24.94 -0.47 8.00
N LYS A 3 24.76 0.56 8.82
CA LYS A 3 25.24 0.62 10.23
C LYS A 3 24.10 0.32 11.21
N ALA A 4 24.44 -0.18 12.39
CA ALA A 4 23.51 -0.33 13.51
C ALA A 4 23.15 1.05 14.10
N ALA A 5 21.92 1.21 14.59
CA ALA A 5 21.45 2.46 15.18
C ALA A 5 21.52 2.40 16.71
N TYR A 6 22.00 3.47 17.34
CA TYR A 6 21.96 3.61 18.79
C TYR A 6 20.50 3.77 19.24
N ILE A 7 20.10 3.00 20.26
CA ILE A 7 18.74 3.02 20.82
C ILE A 7 18.74 3.68 22.18
N SER A 8 19.52 3.15 23.12
CA SER A 8 19.50 3.63 24.51
C SER A 8 20.73 3.17 25.29
N HIS A 9 20.95 3.79 26.43
CA HIS A 9 21.84 3.26 27.45
C HIS A 9 21.12 2.16 28.24
N VAL A 10 21.81 1.08 28.58
CA VAL A 10 21.27 -0.06 29.34
C VAL A 10 22.24 -0.49 30.44
N ILE A 11 21.69 -1.01 31.53
CA ILE A 11 22.46 -1.59 32.63
C ILE A 11 22.26 -3.10 32.56
N GLY A 12 23.36 -3.85 32.45
CA GLY A 12 23.28 -5.32 32.45
C GLY A 12 23.13 -5.90 33.85
N ILE A 13 22.93 -7.22 33.93
CA ILE A 13 22.76 -7.95 35.20
C ILE A 13 23.97 -7.73 36.14
N ASP A 14 25.18 -7.63 35.59
CA ASP A 14 26.41 -7.34 36.33
C ASP A 14 26.50 -5.90 36.89
N ARG A 15 25.41 -5.11 36.82
CA ARG A 15 25.34 -3.66 37.11
C ARG A 15 26.27 -2.78 36.27
N LYS A 16 26.88 -3.33 35.23
CA LYS A 16 27.75 -2.60 34.31
C LYS A 16 26.96 -1.89 33.21
N HIS A 17 27.34 -0.65 32.97
CA HIS A 17 26.83 0.24 31.94
C HIS A 17 27.15 -0.31 30.53
N GLY A 18 26.27 -0.04 29.57
CA GLY A 18 26.44 -0.42 28.18
C GLY A 18 25.51 0.34 27.25
N HIS A 19 25.82 0.32 25.96
CA HIS A 19 25.05 0.98 24.92
C HIS A 19 24.31 -0.05 24.08
N LEU A 20 22.99 0.13 23.95
CA LEU A 20 22.13 -0.72 23.14
C LEU A 20 22.06 -0.18 21.71
N TYR A 21 22.38 -1.06 20.76
CA TYR A 21 22.24 -0.81 19.34
C TYR A 21 21.25 -1.80 18.72
N GLY A 22 20.50 -1.35 17.72
CA GLY A 22 19.58 -2.19 16.95
C GLY A 22 20.01 -2.30 15.50
N TYR A 23 19.91 -3.51 14.94
CA TYR A 23 20.07 -3.75 13.51
C TYR A 23 19.29 -4.99 13.08
N ARG A 24 18.44 -4.86 12.04
CA ARG A 24 17.69 -5.98 11.41
C ARG A 24 17.09 -7.01 12.40
N ARG A 25 16.26 -6.53 13.35
CA ARG A 25 15.60 -7.36 14.39
C ARG A 25 16.56 -8.05 15.37
N ALA A 26 17.84 -7.66 15.39
CA ALA A 26 18.79 -8.02 16.43
C ALA A 26 19.12 -6.79 17.28
N CYS A 27 19.33 -7.02 18.57
CA CYS A 27 19.81 -6.02 19.51
C CYS A 27 21.20 -6.42 20.00
N PHE A 28 22.12 -5.46 20.03
CA PHE A 28 23.50 -5.62 20.46
C PHE A 28 23.75 -4.70 21.64
N ILE A 29 24.30 -5.25 22.72
CA ILE A 29 24.81 -4.43 23.82
C ILE A 29 26.31 -4.33 23.64
N VAL A 30 26.80 -3.12 23.44
CA VAL A 30 28.23 -2.82 23.32
C VAL A 30 28.68 -2.21 24.63
N ARG A 31 29.78 -2.73 25.19
CA ARG A 31 30.48 -2.13 26.33
C ARG A 31 31.87 -1.71 25.89
N GLU A 32 32.33 -0.59 26.43
CA GLU A 32 33.72 -0.19 26.30
C GLU A 32 34.51 -0.76 27.47
N LYS A 33 35.55 -1.54 27.17
CA LYS A 33 36.49 -2.05 28.15
C LYS A 33 37.89 -1.77 27.62
N ASP A 34 38.71 -1.05 28.39
CA ASP A 34 40.12 -0.79 28.08
C ASP A 34 40.34 -0.20 26.66
N LYS A 35 39.51 0.78 26.26
CA LYS A 35 39.47 1.42 24.92
C LYS A 35 39.11 0.49 23.75
N THR A 36 38.62 -0.71 24.04
CA THR A 36 38.08 -1.64 23.04
C THR A 36 36.56 -1.75 23.18
N LEU A 37 35.85 -1.66 22.05
CA LEU A 37 34.40 -1.82 21.99
C LEU A 37 34.08 -3.31 21.83
N THR A 38 33.52 -3.92 22.88
CA THR A 38 33.18 -5.33 22.89
C THR A 38 31.67 -5.51 22.82
N VAL A 39 31.19 -6.30 21.85
CA VAL A 39 29.79 -6.74 21.80
C VAL A 39 29.60 -7.81 22.87
N VAL A 40 28.79 -7.53 23.89
CA VAL A 40 28.64 -8.38 25.07
C VAL A 40 27.45 -9.33 24.94
N THR A 41 26.40 -8.92 24.23
CA THR A 41 25.20 -9.75 24.12
C THR A 41 24.46 -9.47 22.82
N VAL A 42 24.05 -10.54 22.14
CA VAL A 42 23.17 -10.50 20.97
C VAL A 42 21.86 -11.16 21.35
N HIS A 43 20.77 -10.39 21.33
CA HIS A 43 19.43 -10.92 21.54
C HIS A 43 18.60 -10.80 20.27
N PRO A 44 17.81 -11.83 19.91
CA PRO A 44 16.74 -11.63 18.96
C PRO A 44 15.76 -10.62 19.57
N ALA A 45 15.43 -9.56 18.83
CA ALA A 45 14.50 -8.55 19.30
C ALA A 45 13.11 -9.18 19.39
N LYS A 46 12.71 -9.60 20.58
CA LYS A 46 11.33 -9.97 20.88
C LYS A 46 10.61 -8.72 21.38
N PRO A 47 9.80 -8.05 20.54
CA PRO A 47 9.10 -6.85 20.98
C PRO A 47 8.13 -7.21 22.11
N ARG A 48 8.11 -6.37 23.16
CA ARG A 48 7.11 -6.44 24.22
C ARG A 48 5.70 -6.35 23.60
N ALA A 49 4.76 -7.12 24.13
CA ALA A 49 3.39 -7.21 23.60
C ALA A 49 2.74 -5.83 23.40
N VAL A 50 2.94 -4.89 24.34
CA VAL A 50 2.41 -3.52 24.25
C VAL A 50 2.86 -2.78 22.99
N ILE A 51 4.13 -2.94 22.60
CA ILE A 51 4.67 -2.28 21.40
C ILE A 51 4.22 -3.03 20.15
N ARG A 52 4.27 -4.37 20.18
CA ARG A 52 3.82 -5.21 19.07
C ARG A 52 2.37 -4.91 18.68
N ASN A 53 1.45 -4.91 19.65
CA ASN A 53 0.04 -4.67 19.41
C ASN A 53 -0.22 -3.26 18.85
N LYS A 54 0.54 -2.25 19.30
CA LYS A 54 0.47 -0.89 18.74
C LYS A 54 0.90 -0.85 17.28
N VAL A 55 2.00 -1.52 16.96
CA VAL A 55 2.50 -1.62 15.57
C VAL A 55 1.49 -2.39 14.71
N GLU A 56 1.00 -3.54 15.16
CA GLU A 56 -0.02 -4.33 14.44
C GLU A 56 -1.31 -3.54 14.20
N SER A 57 -1.77 -2.78 15.19
CA SER A 57 -2.94 -1.91 15.06
C SER A 57 -2.73 -0.82 14.00
N LEU A 58 -1.55 -0.19 13.99
CA LEU A 58 -1.19 0.82 13.00
C LEU A 58 -1.13 0.22 11.59
N LEU A 59 -0.44 -0.92 11.42
CA LEU A 59 -0.33 -1.61 10.13
C LEU A 59 -1.72 -2.05 9.62
N SER A 60 -2.55 -2.60 10.50
CA SER A 60 -3.93 -2.99 10.18
C SER A 60 -4.79 -1.80 9.76
N ARG A 61 -4.61 -0.64 10.40
CA ARG A 61 -5.33 0.59 10.05
C ARG A 61 -4.96 1.08 8.65
N GLU A 62 -3.67 1.09 8.32
CA GLU A 62 -3.22 1.51 6.98
C GLU A 62 -3.70 0.55 5.89
N LEU A 63 -3.69 -0.77 6.14
CA LEU A 63 -4.26 -1.74 5.21
C LEU A 63 -5.77 -1.51 4.99
N ARG A 64 -6.53 -1.28 6.06
CA ARG A 64 -7.98 -1.03 5.97
C ARG A 64 -8.30 0.24 5.17
N LYS A 65 -7.47 1.28 5.25
CA LYS A 65 -7.67 2.50 4.45
C LYS A 65 -7.62 2.20 2.95
N ILE A 66 -6.57 1.51 2.49
CA ILE A 66 -6.42 1.21 1.06
C ILE A 66 -7.48 0.21 0.58
N GLU A 67 -7.88 -0.74 1.41
CA GLU A 67 -8.99 -1.66 1.11
C GLU A 67 -10.34 -0.94 0.96
N THR A 68 -10.59 0.04 1.82
CA THR A 68 -11.81 0.86 1.76
C THR A 68 -11.82 1.72 0.51
N GLN A 69 -10.67 2.31 0.17
CA GLN A 69 -10.48 3.09 -1.06
C GLN A 69 -10.74 2.23 -2.31
N GLU A 70 -10.15 1.04 -2.39
CA GLU A 70 -10.39 0.09 -3.49
C GLU A 70 -11.87 -0.26 -3.62
N ARG A 71 -12.54 -0.59 -2.50
CA ARG A 71 -13.96 -0.96 -2.47
C ARG A 71 -14.85 0.17 -2.96
N ASN A 72 -14.62 1.39 -2.46
CA ASN A 72 -15.41 2.56 -2.83
C ASN A 72 -15.22 2.92 -4.30
N LEU A 73 -13.96 2.91 -4.78
CA LEU A 73 -13.65 3.19 -6.18
C LEU A 73 -14.28 2.14 -7.09
N ARG A 74 -14.17 0.85 -6.76
CA ARG A 74 -14.80 -0.24 -7.53
C ARG A 74 -16.32 -0.05 -7.65
N ARG A 75 -16.99 0.31 -6.54
CA ARG A 75 -18.44 0.56 -6.55
C ARG A 75 -18.78 1.76 -7.43
N LYS A 76 -18.04 2.86 -7.30
CA LYS A 76 -18.23 4.07 -8.10
C LYS A 76 -18.04 3.79 -9.60
N ILE A 77 -16.98 3.09 -9.97
CA ILE A 77 -16.70 2.69 -11.36
C ILE A 77 -17.83 1.82 -11.90
N ALA A 78 -18.32 0.85 -11.12
CA ALA A 78 -19.41 -0.03 -11.55
C ALA A 78 -20.70 0.75 -11.87
N LEU A 79 -21.04 1.76 -11.06
CA LEU A 79 -22.20 2.63 -11.31
C LEU A 79 -22.01 3.47 -12.59
N ILE A 80 -20.86 4.14 -12.71
CA ILE A 80 -20.54 4.96 -13.88
C ILE A 80 -20.56 4.12 -15.17
N LYS A 81 -19.99 2.92 -15.13
CA LYS A 81 -20.01 1.99 -16.27
C LYS A 81 -21.43 1.56 -16.63
N ALA A 82 -22.30 1.34 -15.65
CA ALA A 82 -23.69 0.99 -15.90
C ALA A 82 -24.45 2.15 -16.57
N GLU A 83 -24.32 3.37 -16.05
CA GLU A 83 -24.93 4.58 -16.63
C GLU A 83 -24.49 4.82 -18.08
N LEU A 84 -23.18 4.75 -18.33
CA LEU A 84 -22.63 4.93 -19.67
C LEU A 84 -22.93 3.77 -20.62
N SER A 85 -23.17 2.56 -20.10
CA SER A 85 -23.63 1.44 -20.92
C SER A 85 -25.04 1.68 -21.44
N ILE A 86 -25.91 2.32 -20.65
CA ILE A 86 -27.24 2.75 -21.08
C ILE A 86 -27.10 3.80 -22.18
N GLU A 87 -26.30 4.84 -21.96
CA GLU A 87 -26.05 5.89 -22.97
C GLU A 87 -25.51 5.29 -24.28
N LYS A 88 -24.53 4.39 -24.18
CA LYS A 88 -23.96 3.69 -25.35
C LYS A 88 -25.03 2.89 -26.11
N ALA A 89 -25.92 2.19 -25.41
CA ALA A 89 -27.02 1.44 -26.03
C ALA A 89 -28.00 2.37 -26.76
N GLU A 90 -28.35 3.52 -26.17
CA GLU A 90 -29.19 4.52 -26.82
C GLU A 90 -28.52 5.11 -28.07
N LEU A 91 -27.23 5.43 -27.99
CA LEU A 91 -26.44 5.90 -29.13
C LEU A 91 -26.40 4.86 -30.25
N ASN A 92 -26.28 3.58 -29.90
CA ASN A 92 -26.31 2.49 -30.87
C ASN A 92 -27.68 2.39 -31.57
N LEU A 93 -28.78 2.53 -30.84
CA LEU A 93 -30.12 2.59 -31.43
C LEU A 93 -30.27 3.78 -32.39
N ARG A 94 -29.78 4.96 -31.98
CA ARG A 94 -29.77 6.17 -32.83
C ARG A 94 -28.90 5.98 -34.08
N TYR A 95 -27.75 5.31 -33.95
CA TYR A 95 -26.88 4.95 -35.06
C TYR A 95 -27.58 4.07 -36.09
N LEU A 96 -28.29 3.03 -35.64
CA LEU A 96 -29.02 2.12 -36.53
C LEU A 96 -30.19 2.82 -37.24
N ARG A 97 -30.86 3.78 -36.57
CA ARG A 97 -31.94 4.57 -37.15
C ARG A 97 -31.46 5.68 -38.09
N ALA A 98 -30.24 6.17 -37.92
CA ALA A 98 -29.72 7.28 -38.69
C ALA A 98 -29.53 6.90 -40.17
N ARG A 99 -30.00 7.77 -41.07
CA ARG A 99 -29.79 7.62 -42.52
C ARG A 99 -28.56 8.36 -43.05
N SER A 100 -28.20 9.47 -42.40
CA SER A 100 -27.06 10.30 -42.77
C SER A 100 -25.74 9.72 -42.24
N GLU A 101 -24.73 9.62 -43.11
CA GLU A 101 -23.39 9.15 -42.73
C GLU A 101 -22.71 10.04 -41.69
N SER A 102 -22.90 11.36 -41.77
CA SER A 102 -22.30 12.29 -40.78
C SER A 102 -22.85 12.04 -39.38
N LYS A 103 -24.16 11.80 -39.25
CA LYS A 103 -24.79 11.43 -37.96
C LYS A 103 -24.29 10.07 -37.47
N LYS A 104 -24.16 9.08 -38.36
CA LYS A 104 -23.61 7.77 -38.02
C LYS A 104 -22.17 7.86 -37.49
N LEU A 105 -21.33 8.65 -38.14
CA LEU A 105 -19.95 8.90 -37.69
C LEU A 105 -19.92 9.57 -36.32
N ALA A 106 -20.76 10.58 -36.08
CA ALA A 106 -20.85 11.26 -34.80
C ALA A 106 -21.26 10.30 -33.66
N TYR A 107 -22.28 9.46 -33.85
CA TYR A 107 -22.68 8.46 -32.85
C TYR A 107 -21.59 7.42 -32.60
N LYS A 108 -20.93 6.95 -33.66
CA LYS A 108 -19.82 6.01 -33.56
C LYS A 108 -18.64 6.60 -32.78
N ALA A 109 -18.31 7.87 -33.01
CA ALA A 109 -17.27 8.57 -32.28
C ALA A 109 -17.60 8.67 -30.78
N ARG A 110 -18.85 9.02 -30.43
CA ARG A 110 -19.28 9.06 -29.02
C ARG A 110 -19.22 7.70 -28.34
N MET A 111 -19.67 6.63 -29.00
CA MET A 111 -19.57 5.28 -28.45
C MET A 111 -18.11 4.86 -28.19
N ARG A 112 -17.19 5.24 -29.08
CA ARG A 112 -15.75 5.00 -28.88
C ARG A 112 -15.19 5.78 -27.70
N ALA A 113 -15.57 7.04 -27.53
CA ALA A 113 -15.16 7.85 -26.38
C ALA A 113 -15.62 7.22 -25.05
N ILE A 114 -16.83 6.64 -25.01
CA ILE A 114 -17.30 5.87 -23.84
C ILE A 114 -16.41 4.65 -23.59
N ASP A 115 -16.04 3.90 -24.63
CA ASP A 115 -15.17 2.73 -24.51
C ASP A 115 -13.76 3.10 -24.02
N GLU A 116 -13.20 4.21 -24.51
CA GLU A 116 -11.92 4.75 -24.01
C GLU A 116 -12.02 5.20 -22.55
N TYR A 117 -13.16 5.74 -22.14
CA TYR A 117 -13.36 6.07 -20.74
C TYR A 117 -13.47 4.81 -19.86
N PHE A 118 -14.06 3.72 -20.37
CA PHE A 118 -14.09 2.44 -19.64
C PHE A 118 -12.70 1.87 -19.40
N THR A 119 -11.82 1.95 -20.40
CA THR A 119 -10.44 1.48 -20.25
C THR A 119 -9.67 2.35 -19.25
N GLN A 120 -9.90 3.66 -19.24
CA GLN A 120 -9.30 4.54 -18.23
C GLN A 120 -9.76 4.18 -16.81
N LEU A 121 -11.06 3.96 -16.58
CA LEU A 121 -11.58 3.57 -15.27
C LEU A 121 -10.98 2.23 -14.79
N ASP A 122 -10.78 1.27 -15.71
CA ASP A 122 -10.13 0.00 -15.36
C ASP A 122 -8.65 0.18 -15.01
N ALA A 123 -7.94 1.05 -15.71
CA ALA A 123 -6.55 1.40 -15.40
C ALA A 123 -6.43 2.05 -14.02
N ASP A 124 -7.34 2.96 -13.67
CA ASP A 124 -7.38 3.62 -12.36
C ASP A 124 -7.61 2.60 -11.23
N LEU A 125 -8.53 1.64 -11.43
CA LEU A 125 -8.77 0.57 -10.46
C LEU A 125 -7.55 -0.36 -10.31
N LEU A 126 -6.87 -0.65 -11.42
CA LEU A 126 -5.67 -1.47 -11.42
C LEU A 126 -4.53 -0.80 -10.66
N SER A 127 -4.36 0.52 -10.81
CA SER A 127 -3.39 1.31 -10.07
C SER A 127 -3.59 1.19 -8.56
N VAL A 128 -4.82 1.36 -8.07
CA VAL A 128 -5.14 1.21 -6.63
C VAL A 128 -4.87 -0.22 -6.12
N LYS A 129 -5.11 -1.24 -6.94
CA LYS A 129 -4.75 -2.62 -6.60
C LYS A 129 -3.24 -2.83 -6.50
N HIS A 130 -2.46 -2.19 -7.37
CA HIS A 130 -1.00 -2.21 -7.27
C HIS A 130 -0.51 -1.51 -6.00
N ASP A 131 -1.09 -0.37 -5.64
CA ASP A 131 -0.78 0.34 -4.40
C ASP A 131 -1.09 -0.52 -3.18
N LYS A 132 -2.26 -1.14 -3.14
CA LYS A 132 -2.63 -2.11 -2.08
C LYS A 132 -1.60 -3.23 -1.97
N ARG A 133 -1.13 -3.77 -3.10
CA ARG A 133 -0.07 -4.80 -3.11
C ARG A 133 1.25 -4.24 -2.56
N GLY A 134 1.60 -3.00 -2.87
CA GLY A 134 2.76 -2.30 -2.32
C GLY A 134 2.69 -2.11 -0.81
N VAL A 135 1.53 -1.68 -0.31
CA VAL A 135 1.25 -1.56 1.13
C VAL A 135 1.34 -2.92 1.82
N ALA A 136 0.70 -3.95 1.27
CA ALA A 136 0.74 -5.31 1.84
C ALA A 136 2.17 -5.87 1.91
N LYS A 137 2.98 -5.68 0.86
CA LYS A 137 4.40 -6.06 0.86
C LYS A 137 5.21 -5.30 1.92
N SER A 138 4.93 -4.00 2.09
CA SER A 138 5.58 -3.18 3.11
C SER A 138 5.22 -3.66 4.51
N ILE A 139 3.95 -4.00 4.77
CA ILE A 139 3.49 -4.56 6.05
C ILE A 139 4.20 -5.88 6.37
N ALA A 140 4.39 -6.76 5.37
CA ALA A 140 5.11 -8.02 5.56
C ALA A 140 6.56 -7.82 6.03
N ALA A 141 7.21 -6.68 5.75
CA ALA A 141 8.53 -6.37 6.27
C ALA A 141 8.55 -6.11 7.78
N TYR A 142 7.41 -5.78 8.38
CA TYR A 142 7.25 -5.48 9.81
C TYR A 142 6.66 -6.64 10.63
N MET A 143 6.11 -7.67 9.96
CA MET A 143 5.70 -8.94 10.58
C MET A 143 6.89 -9.89 10.70
#